data_AF-A0A401ZLS9-F1
#
_entry.id   AF-A0A401ZLS9-F1
#
_cell.length_a   1.000
_cell.length_b   1.000
_cell.length_c   1.000
_cell.angle_alpha   90.00
_cell.angle_beta   90.00
_cell.angle_gamma   90.00
#
_symmetry.space_group_name_H-M   'P 1'
#
loop_
_entity.id
_entity.type
_entity.pdbx_description
1 polymer ?
#
loop_
_entity_poly.entity_id
_entity_poly.type
_entity_poly.pdbx_seq_one_letter_code
_entity_poly.pdbx_strand_id
1 'polypeptide(L)'
;MMSYRSSVSPSGNIDARQAKLSEVLRDPSTQWEEQVIPWYGQGRRRMQWCSGTSWWHRAKQPPLPIRWVLIRDPEGKQEPKALVSTDQHVSPLTIILTFMLRWSIETTFEQTRAHLGFQTQRQWSDTAIERSTPLL
;
A
#
# COMPACT_ATOMS: atom_id res chain seq x y z
N MET A 1 -24.29 3.27 21.78
CA MET A 1 -23.61 4.58 21.60
C MET A 1 -22.14 4.37 21.92
N MET A 2 -21.35 3.93 20.93
CA MET A 2 -19.95 3.55 21.14
C MET A 2 -19.10 4.80 21.32
N SER A 3 -18.65 5.00 22.56
CA SER A 3 -17.71 6.03 22.97
C SER A 3 -16.39 5.84 22.22
N TYR A 4 -16.04 6.80 21.37
CA TYR A 4 -14.78 6.82 20.64
C TYR A 4 -13.67 7.12 21.66
N ARG A 5 -12.96 6.06 22.10
CA ARG A 5 -11.78 6.21 22.94
C ARG A 5 -10.77 7.09 22.20
N SER A 6 -10.35 8.15 22.89
CA SER A 6 -9.27 9.06 22.53
C SER A 6 -8.05 8.29 22.02
N SER A 7 -7.83 8.31 20.70
CA SER A 7 -6.55 7.95 20.11
C SER A 7 -5.67 9.20 20.14
N VAL A 8 -4.45 9.00 20.62
CA VAL A 8 -3.37 10.00 20.64
C VAL A 8 -3.33 10.72 19.30
N SER A 9 -3.64 12.02 19.28
CA SER A 9 -3.48 12.84 18.08
C SER A 9 -2.03 12.74 17.61
N PRO A 10 -1.76 12.57 16.31
CA PRO A 10 -0.41 12.64 15.80
C PRO A 10 0.15 14.00 16.18
N SER A 11 1.26 14.00 16.91
CA SER A 11 1.97 15.19 17.33
C SER A 11 2.58 15.88 16.10
N GLY A 12 1.78 16.72 15.44
CA GLY A 12 2.18 17.47 14.25
C GLY A 12 1.16 18.56 13.93
N ASN A 13 1.66 19.78 13.70
CA ASN A 13 0.84 20.93 13.32
C ASN A 13 0.11 20.63 11.99
N ILE A 14 -1.23 20.61 12.02
CA ILE A 14 -2.10 20.33 10.87
C ILE A 14 -1.91 21.38 9.76
N ASP A 15 -1.56 22.62 10.14
CA ASP A 15 -1.48 23.77 9.25
C ASP A 15 -0.07 23.99 8.69
N ALA A 16 0.93 23.22 9.13
CA ALA A 16 2.29 23.33 8.63
C ALA A 16 2.44 22.64 7.26
N ARG A 17 3.04 23.36 6.28
CA ARG A 17 3.31 22.81 4.95
C ARG A 17 4.26 21.61 5.06
N GLN A 18 3.80 20.44 4.62
CA GLN A 18 4.59 19.22 4.58
C GLN A 18 5.46 19.18 3.32
N ALA A 19 6.68 18.66 3.45
CA ALA A 19 7.58 18.46 2.32
C ALA A 19 6.96 17.51 1.30
N LYS A 20 7.17 17.76 0.01
CA LYS A 20 6.71 16.82 -1.02
C LYS A 20 7.56 15.55 -0.93
N LEU A 21 6.96 14.38 -1.13
CA LEU A 21 7.71 13.12 -1.11
C LEU A 21 8.82 13.07 -2.19
N SER A 22 8.65 13.82 -3.29
CA SER A 22 9.70 14.03 -4.29
C SER A 22 10.91 14.81 -3.77
N GLU A 23 10.70 15.72 -2.82
CA GLU A 23 11.76 16.49 -2.17
C GLU A 23 12.49 15.59 -1.16
N VAL A 24 11.74 14.84 -0.35
CA VAL A 24 12.30 13.82 0.58
C VAL A 24 13.16 12.78 -0.15
N LEU A 25 12.75 12.37 -1.35
CA LEU A 25 13.51 11.43 -2.17
C LEU A 25 14.90 11.97 -2.59
N ARG A 26 15.00 13.28 -2.83
CA ARG A 26 16.20 13.97 -3.32
C ARG A 26 17.05 14.55 -2.21
N ASP A 27 16.50 14.66 -1.01
CA ASP A 27 17.18 15.22 0.14
C ASP A 27 18.31 14.27 0.62
N PRO A 28 19.58 14.71 0.59
CA PRO A 28 20.70 13.92 1.06
C PRO A 28 20.67 13.64 2.57
N SER A 29 19.94 14.45 3.34
CA SER A 29 19.80 14.29 4.79
C SER A 29 18.75 13.25 5.20
N THR A 30 17.95 12.76 4.24
CA THR A 30 16.96 11.71 4.49
C THR A 30 17.64 10.45 5.02
N GLN A 31 17.24 10.02 6.21
CA GLN A 31 17.71 8.77 6.81
C GLN A 31 16.92 7.61 6.22
N TRP A 32 17.65 6.69 5.58
CA TRP A 32 17.09 5.50 4.97
C TRP A 32 17.37 4.29 5.85
N GLU A 33 16.32 3.56 6.18
CA GLU A 33 16.42 2.20 6.69
C GLU A 33 16.62 1.24 5.51
N GLU A 34 17.40 0.18 5.72
CA GLU A 34 17.70 -0.81 4.69
C GLU A 34 17.47 -2.23 5.20
N GLN A 35 16.82 -3.07 4.37
CA GLN A 35 16.72 -4.50 4.64
C GLN A 35 16.57 -5.31 3.36
N VAL A 36 16.95 -6.57 3.44
CA VAL A 36 16.71 -7.57 2.40
C VAL A 36 15.35 -8.23 2.61
N ILE A 37 14.39 -7.89 1.74
CA ILE A 37 13.00 -8.37 1.80
C ILE A 37 12.66 -9.27 0.61
N PRO A 38 11.64 -10.15 0.72
CA PRO A 38 11.09 -10.85 -0.43
C PRO A 38 10.49 -9.86 -1.43
N TRP A 39 10.82 -10.02 -2.71
CA TRP A 39 10.32 -9.23 -3.83
C TRP A 39 9.60 -10.14 -4.81
N TYR A 40 8.37 -9.77 -5.16
CA TYR A 40 7.48 -10.59 -5.97
C TYR A 40 8.16 -11.10 -7.25
N GLY A 41 8.16 -12.42 -7.45
CA GLY A 41 8.71 -13.09 -8.63
C GLY A 41 10.23 -12.97 -8.83
N GLN A 42 10.96 -12.26 -7.96
CA GLN A 42 12.38 -11.92 -8.15
C GLN A 42 13.26 -12.28 -6.95
N GLY A 43 12.78 -13.13 -6.04
CA GLY A 43 13.54 -13.61 -4.90
C GLY A 43 13.67 -12.55 -3.81
N ARG A 44 14.84 -12.45 -3.17
CA ARG A 44 15.10 -11.45 -2.13
C ARG A 44 15.87 -10.27 -2.69
N ARG A 45 15.44 -9.05 -2.36
CA ARG A 45 16.10 -7.82 -2.78
C ARG A 45 16.35 -6.89 -1.61
N ARG A 46 17.45 -6.14 -1.72
CA ARG A 46 17.76 -5.05 -0.81
C ARG A 46 16.87 -3.87 -1.16
N MET A 47 16.15 -3.37 -0.18
CA MET A 47 15.26 -2.22 -0.34
C MET A 47 15.58 -1.20 0.74
N GLN A 48 15.52 0.07 0.35
CA GLN A 48 15.63 1.19 1.27
C GLN A 48 14.28 1.85 1.44
N TRP A 49 13.97 2.28 2.67
CA TRP A 49 12.77 3.06 2.94
C TRP A 49 12.98 4.14 3.99
N CYS A 50 12.13 5.15 3.93
CA CYS A 50 11.93 6.09 5.02
C CYS A 50 10.42 6.27 5.25
N SER A 51 10.04 6.68 6.45
CA SER A 51 8.65 6.84 6.83
C SER A 51 8.44 8.12 7.61
N GLY A 52 7.25 8.68 7.45
CA GLY A 52 6.76 9.76 8.29
C GLY A 52 5.25 9.76 8.32
N THR A 53 4.69 10.79 8.96
CA THR A 53 3.25 11.00 9.04
C THR A 53 2.88 12.28 8.29
N SER A 54 1.75 12.25 7.59
CA SER A 54 1.19 13.40 6.90
C SER A 54 -0.30 13.54 7.17
N TRP A 55 -0.87 14.69 6.79
CA TRP A 55 -2.30 14.94 6.91
C TRP A 55 -2.95 14.80 5.53
N TRP A 56 -3.98 13.95 5.44
CA TRP A 56 -4.82 13.83 4.27
C TRP A 56 -6.03 14.75 4.41
N HIS A 57 -6.15 15.72 3.51
CA HIS A 57 -7.30 16.63 3.47
C HIS A 57 -8.36 16.14 2.49
N ARG A 58 -9.62 16.11 2.93
CA ARG A 58 -10.79 15.95 2.05
C ARG A 58 -11.74 17.11 2.31
N ALA A 59 -12.35 17.64 1.25
CA ALA A 59 -13.28 18.75 1.37
C ALA A 59 -14.41 18.40 2.37
N LYS A 60 -14.69 19.33 3.29
CA LYS A 60 -15.74 19.21 4.32
C LYS A 60 -15.57 18.03 5.29
N GLN A 61 -14.36 17.48 5.43
CA GLN A 61 -14.05 16.42 6.39
C GLN A 61 -12.86 16.81 7.28
N PRO A 62 -12.82 16.33 8.53
CA PRO A 62 -11.64 16.51 9.36
C PRO A 62 -10.40 15.88 8.69
N PRO A 63 -9.22 16.51 8.78
CA PRO A 63 -7.98 15.95 8.26
C PRO A 63 -7.72 14.56 8.86
N LEU A 64 -7.42 13.59 8.01
CA LEU A 64 -7.10 12.23 8.42
C LEU A 64 -5.58 12.08 8.47
N PRO A 65 -4.97 11.70 9.59
CA PRO A 65 -3.56 11.41 9.60
C PRO A 65 -3.31 10.13 8.80
N ILE A 66 -2.26 10.16 7.98
CA ILE A 66 -1.78 9.02 7.22
C ILE A 66 -0.29 8.79 7.52
N ARG A 67 0.11 7.53 7.55
CA ARG A 67 1.51 7.15 7.56
C ARG A 67 1.93 6.93 6.12
N TRP A 68 3.00 7.59 5.71
CA TRP A 68 3.60 7.36 4.41
C TRP A 68 4.91 6.59 4.58
N VAL A 69 5.23 5.78 3.57
CA VAL A 69 6.48 5.04 3.44
C VAL A 69 6.98 5.25 2.03
N LEU A 70 8.15 5.87 1.89
CA LEU A 70 8.82 6.03 0.61
C LEU A 70 9.84 4.90 0.47
N ILE A 71 9.71 4.10 -0.59
CA ILE A 71 10.62 3.00 -0.89
C ILE A 71 11.46 3.33 -2.14
N ARG A 72 12.70 2.89 -2.14
CA ARG A 72 13.59 2.94 -3.30
C ARG A 72 14.47 1.70 -3.38
N ASP A 73 14.80 1.33 -4.61
CA ASP A 73 15.80 0.31 -4.88
C ASP A 73 17.18 0.98 -4.94
N PRO A 74 18.13 0.63 -4.04
CA PRO A 74 19.48 1.18 -4.08
C PRO A 74 20.23 0.83 -5.37
N GLU A 75 19.85 -0.25 -6.07
CA GLU A 75 20.43 -0.63 -7.37
C GLU A 75 19.79 0.12 -8.55
N GLY A 76 18.74 0.91 -8.31
CA GLY A 76 18.06 1.71 -9.34
C GLY A 76 17.31 0.89 -10.39
N LYS A 77 17.06 -0.41 -10.15
CA LYS A 77 16.33 -1.27 -11.08
C LYS A 77 14.81 -1.08 -11.00
N GLN A 78 14.33 -0.36 -10.00
CA GLN A 78 12.92 -0.04 -9.79
C GLN A 78 12.76 1.43 -9.44
N GLU A 79 11.75 2.06 -10.04
CA GLU A 79 11.35 3.42 -9.70
C GLU A 79 10.91 3.52 -8.24
N PRO A 80 11.29 4.59 -7.52
CA PRO A 80 10.83 4.85 -6.16
C PRO A 80 9.30 4.92 -6.08
N LYS A 81 8.73 4.46 -4.97
CA LYS A 81 7.27 4.44 -4.76
C LYS A 81 6.92 4.96 -3.37
N ALA A 82 5.79 5.64 -3.28
CA ALA A 82 5.18 6.02 -2.01
C ALA A 82 4.01 5.09 -1.70
N LEU A 83 4.05 4.48 -0.53
CA LEU A 83 2.98 3.69 0.05
C LEU A 83 2.33 4.50 1.19
N VAL A 84 1.03 4.32 1.39
CA VAL A 84 0.28 5.04 2.42
C VAL A 84 -0.60 4.08 3.22
N SER A 85 -0.71 4.34 4.52
CA SER A 85 -1.58 3.62 5.46
C SER A 85 -2.36 4.62 6.29
N THR A 86 -3.63 4.32 6.56
CA THR A 86 -4.45 5.08 7.52
C THR A 86 -4.17 4.67 8.96
N ASP A 87 -3.60 3.47 9.19
CA ASP A 87 -3.11 3.05 10.49
C ASP A 87 -1.72 3.63 10.74
N GLN A 88 -1.62 4.47 11.77
CA GLN A 88 -0.39 5.14 12.21
C GLN A 88 0.59 4.21 12.92
N HIS A 89 0.10 3.11 13.50
CA HIS A 89 0.90 2.22 14.37
C HIS A 89 1.53 1.07 13.60
N VAL A 90 1.04 0.80 12.39
CA VAL A 90 1.63 -0.21 11.51
C VAL A 90 3.06 0.18 11.12
N SER A 91 3.97 -0.78 11.20
CA SER A 91 5.38 -0.55 10.90
C SER A 91 5.59 -0.31 9.41
N PRO A 92 6.60 0.50 9.01
CA PRO A 92 6.91 0.71 7.59
C PRO A 92 7.18 -0.59 6.85
N LEU A 93 7.93 -1.51 7.46
CA LEU A 93 8.22 -2.82 6.89
C LEU A 93 6.93 -3.64 6.67
N THR A 94 5.99 -3.62 7.62
CA THR A 94 4.70 -4.28 7.46
C THR A 94 3.93 -3.70 6.27
N ILE A 95 3.88 -2.37 6.10
CA ILE A 95 3.24 -1.73 4.93
C ILE A 95 3.86 -2.24 3.63
N ILE A 96 5.19 -2.31 3.57
CA ILE A 96 5.91 -2.76 2.38
C ILE A 96 5.59 -4.24 2.07
N LEU A 97 5.65 -5.10 3.08
CA LEU A 97 5.36 -6.53 2.91
C LEU A 97 3.88 -6.76 2.53
N THR A 98 2.94 -6.03 3.13
CA THR A 98 1.52 -6.08 2.76
C THR A 98 1.31 -5.61 1.32
N PHE A 99 2.02 -4.57 0.89
CA PHE A 99 1.98 -4.13 -0.51
C PHE A 99 2.52 -5.21 -1.47
N MET A 100 3.54 -5.97 -1.07
CA MET A 100 4.04 -7.10 -1.86
C MET A 100 3.00 -8.22 -2.03
N LEU A 101 2.16 -8.49 -1.02
CA LEU A 101 1.09 -9.50 -1.11
C LEU A 101 0.04 -9.16 -2.16
N ARG A 102 -0.13 -7.87 -2.53
CA ARG A 102 -1.07 -7.46 -3.58
C ARG A 102 -0.80 -8.18 -4.90
N TRP A 103 0.45 -8.48 -5.22
CA TRP A 103 0.79 -9.15 -6.49
C TRP A 103 0.20 -10.55 -6.60
N SER A 104 0.03 -11.26 -5.48
CA SER A 104 -0.62 -12.58 -5.49
C SER A 104 -2.06 -12.54 -5.98
N ILE A 105 -2.78 -11.41 -5.78
CA ILE A 105 -4.16 -11.23 -6.28
C ILE A 105 -4.18 -11.25 -7.82
N GLU A 106 -3.19 -10.63 -8.46
CA GLU A 106 -3.09 -10.60 -9.92
C GLU A 106 -2.82 -11.99 -10.49
N THR A 107 -1.93 -12.77 -9.85
CA THR A 107 -1.72 -14.18 -10.17
C THR A 107 -3.02 -14.97 -10.00
N THR A 108 -3.76 -14.78 -8.90
CA THR A 108 -5.04 -15.46 -8.68
C THR A 108 -6.03 -15.14 -9.80
N PHE A 109 -6.13 -13.88 -10.24
CA PHE A 109 -7.00 -13.51 -11.36
C PHE A 109 -6.55 -14.13 -12.69
N GLU A 110 -5.26 -14.19 -12.96
CA GLU A 110 -4.74 -14.86 -14.16
C GLU A 110 -5.01 -16.36 -14.14
N GLN A 111 -4.68 -17.04 -13.05
CA GLN A 111 -4.88 -18.48 -12.87
C GLN A 111 -6.37 -18.84 -12.91
N THR A 112 -7.23 -18.02 -12.31
CA THR A 112 -8.69 -18.21 -12.33
C THR A 112 -9.23 -18.12 -13.76
N ARG A 113 -8.76 -17.16 -14.57
CA ARG A 113 -9.16 -17.05 -15.98
C ARG A 113 -8.61 -18.21 -16.82
N ALA A 114 -7.35 -18.58 -16.62
CA ALA A 114 -6.67 -19.60 -17.41
C ALA A 114 -7.17 -21.03 -17.11
N HIS A 115 -7.49 -21.33 -15.85
CA HIS A 115 -7.73 -22.70 -15.42
C HIS A 115 -9.16 -22.97 -14.93
N LEU A 116 -9.89 -21.95 -14.47
CA LEU A 116 -11.25 -22.13 -13.94
C LEU A 116 -12.34 -21.71 -14.93
N GLY A 117 -11.98 -21.37 -16.18
CA GLY A 117 -12.94 -21.04 -17.23
C GLY A 117 -13.80 -19.80 -16.89
N PHE A 118 -13.29 -18.93 -16.03
CA PHE A 118 -14.03 -17.81 -15.44
C PHE A 118 -14.58 -16.82 -16.49
N GLN A 119 -13.88 -16.65 -17.62
CA GLN A 119 -14.30 -15.79 -18.73
C GLN A 119 -14.98 -16.53 -19.88
N THR A 120 -15.10 -17.86 -19.79
CA THR A 120 -15.60 -18.70 -20.89
C THR A 120 -16.90 -19.42 -20.54
N GLN A 121 -17.58 -19.01 -19.47
CA GLN A 121 -18.92 -19.51 -19.12
C GLN A 121 -19.96 -19.07 -20.17
N ARG A 122 -20.89 -19.98 -20.51
CA ARG A 122 -21.96 -19.78 -21.51
C ARG A 122 -23.35 -19.89 -20.90
N GLN A 123 -23.50 -19.48 -19.64
CA GLN A 123 -24.80 -19.47 -18.98
C GLN A 123 -25.65 -18.30 -19.50
N TRP A 124 -26.97 -18.48 -19.51
CA TRP A 124 -27.92 -17.60 -20.23
C TRP A 124 -28.64 -16.58 -19.32
N SER A 125 -28.28 -16.52 -18.04
CA SER A 125 -28.82 -15.53 -17.11
C SER A 125 -27.73 -15.04 -16.16
N ASP A 126 -27.78 -13.75 -15.82
CA ASP A 126 -26.80 -13.10 -14.93
C ASP A 126 -26.71 -13.84 -13.59
N THR A 127 -27.87 -14.26 -13.05
CA THR A 127 -27.95 -15.02 -11.79
C THR A 127 -27.27 -16.39 -11.87
N ALA A 128 -27.27 -17.06 -13.03
CA ALA A 128 -26.56 -18.33 -13.21
C ALA A 128 -25.04 -18.13 -13.38
N ILE A 129 -24.63 -17.02 -13.99
CA ILE A 129 -23.20 -16.63 -14.11
C ILE A 129 -22.64 -16.28 -12.72
N GLU A 130 -23.35 -15.45 -11.95
CA GLU A 130 -22.95 -15.07 -10.58
C GLU A 130 -22.79 -16.28 -9.65
N ARG A 131 -23.67 -17.28 -9.76
CA ARG A 131 -23.61 -18.52 -8.95
C ARG A 131 -22.51 -19.48 -9.37
N SER A 132 -22.17 -19.53 -10.66
CA SER A 132 -21.15 -20.44 -11.21
C SER A 132 -19.73 -19.90 -11.02
N THR A 133 -19.61 -18.65 -10.59
CA THR A 133 -18.37 -18.02 -10.18
C THR A 133 -18.01 -18.54 -8.78
N PRO A 134 -16.96 -19.35 -8.60
CA PRO A 134 -16.59 -19.81 -7.27
C PRO A 134 -16.25 -18.61 -6.39
N LEU A 135 -16.78 -18.59 -5.17
CA LEU A 135 -16.45 -17.64 -4.10
C LEU A 135 -14.96 -17.77 -3.76
N LEU A 136 -14.10 -17.06 -4.50
CA LEU A 136 -12.67 -16.91 -4.22
C LEU A 136 -12.42 -15.69 -3.33
#